data_AF-A0A2H5QMF7-F1
#
_entry.id   AF-A0A2H5QMF7-F1
#
_cell.length_a   1.000
_cell.length_b   1.000
_cell.length_c   1.000
_cell.angle_alpha   90.00
_cell.angle_beta   90.00
_cell.angle_gamma   90.00
#
_symmetry.space_group_name_H-M   'P 1'
#
loop_
_entity.id
_entity.type
_entity.pdbx_description
1 polymer ?
#
loop_
_entity_poly.entity_id
_entity_poly.type
_entity_poly.pdbx_seq_one_letter_code
_entity_poly.pdbx_strand_id
1 'polypeptide(L)'
;MPYSNVSHILTHFFGYLCGRQHTMSKSMTDVDILLIPVNLDGAHWVLARVDFRKNKVWIYDSLLTFRDDKRYKLKFKPLEVIFPRWLEYVGFYNIRPELRSEDPWKVIAVKSAPQQEPGTGDCGVFVLMVTMYLMFGLRLEFNASHVEYFRKKIAVDIFNDDIIL
;
A
#
# COMPACT_ATOMS: atom_id res chain seq x y z
N MET A 1 21.45 17.76 14.85
CA MET A 1 21.68 16.92 13.65
C MET A 1 20.66 15.79 13.65
N PRO A 2 19.64 15.75 12.76
CA PRO A 2 18.55 14.76 12.85
C PRO A 2 18.50 13.72 11.70
N TYR A 3 19.60 13.46 10.97
CA TYR A 3 19.55 12.60 9.77
C TYR A 3 19.78 11.09 10.00
N SER A 4 19.99 10.63 11.23
CA SER A 4 20.30 9.21 11.51
C SER A 4 19.09 8.28 11.44
N ASN A 5 17.89 8.74 11.76
CA ASN A 5 16.71 7.86 11.82
C ASN A 5 16.10 7.58 10.44
N VAL A 6 16.30 8.47 9.47
CA VAL A 6 15.79 8.30 8.10
C VAL A 6 16.55 7.21 7.36
N SER A 7 17.87 7.09 7.56
CA SER A 7 18.65 6.02 6.91
C SER A 7 18.25 4.64 7.44
N HIS A 8 18.06 4.48 8.75
CA HIS A 8 17.67 3.20 9.36
C HIS A 8 16.29 2.69 8.89
N ILE A 9 15.31 3.59 8.74
CA ILE A 9 13.97 3.25 8.21
C ILE A 9 14.07 2.85 6.73
N LEU A 10 14.85 3.59 5.93
CA LEU A 10 15.09 3.25 4.53
C LEU A 10 15.85 1.93 4.38
N THR A 11 16.80 1.60 5.27
CA THR A 11 17.55 0.34 5.23
C THR A 11 16.69 -0.87 5.59
N HIS A 12 15.80 -0.77 6.59
CA HIS A 12 14.87 -1.86 6.92
C HIS A 12 13.80 -2.04 5.84
N PHE A 13 13.24 -0.94 5.33
CA PHE A 13 12.30 -0.99 4.20
C PHE A 13 12.96 -1.59 2.95
N PHE A 14 14.22 -1.26 2.68
CA PHE A 14 15.03 -1.85 1.60
C PHE A 14 15.28 -3.35 1.82
N GLY A 15 15.62 -3.77 3.03
CA GLY A 15 15.80 -5.19 3.38
C GLY A 15 14.53 -6.01 3.13
N TYR A 16 13.36 -5.43 3.43
CA TYR A 16 12.07 -6.06 3.20
C TYR A 16 11.71 -6.12 1.70
N LEU A 17 11.83 -4.99 0.98
CA LEU A 17 11.48 -4.90 -0.44
C LEU A 17 12.44 -5.68 -1.36
N CYS A 18 13.71 -5.80 -1.00
CA CYS A 18 14.69 -6.55 -1.79
C CYS A 18 14.73 -8.05 -1.45
N GLY A 19 13.83 -8.56 -0.62
CA GLY A 19 13.82 -9.99 -0.30
C GLY A 19 14.88 -10.43 0.73
N ARG A 20 15.56 -9.49 1.40
CA ARG A 20 16.83 -9.75 2.12
C ARG A 20 16.69 -10.01 3.62
N GLN A 21 15.49 -9.83 4.21
CA GLN A 21 15.30 -9.95 5.66
C GLN A 21 14.34 -11.07 6.11
N HIS A 22 13.67 -11.79 5.21
CA HIS A 22 12.85 -12.97 5.57
C HIS A 22 12.92 -14.06 4.51
N THR A 23 12.83 -15.31 4.93
CA THR A 23 12.88 -16.54 4.10
C THR A 23 11.76 -16.66 3.05
N MET A 24 10.83 -15.70 2.99
CA MET A 24 9.61 -15.73 2.18
C MET A 24 9.43 -14.49 1.27
N SER A 25 10.31 -13.49 1.29
CA SER A 25 10.10 -12.27 0.49
C SER A 25 10.64 -12.40 -0.93
N LYS A 26 9.74 -12.28 -1.91
CA LYS A 26 10.12 -12.07 -3.32
C LYS A 26 10.71 -10.68 -3.48
N SER A 27 11.70 -10.53 -4.36
CA SER A 27 12.23 -9.22 -4.68
C SER A 27 11.14 -8.36 -5.33
N MET A 28 11.11 -7.07 -5.02
CA MET A 28 10.24 -6.10 -5.70
C MET A 28 10.43 -6.11 -7.23
N THR A 29 11.61 -6.51 -7.71
CA THR A 29 11.88 -6.67 -9.15
C THR A 29 11.14 -7.84 -9.79
N ASP A 30 10.61 -8.78 -9.01
CA ASP A 30 9.96 -10.00 -9.51
C ASP A 30 8.43 -9.86 -9.58
N VAL A 31 7.90 -8.68 -9.22
CA VAL A 31 6.47 -8.40 -9.19
C VAL A 31 6.13 -7.21 -10.09
N ASP A 32 4.89 -7.16 -10.56
CA ASP A 32 4.36 -6.03 -11.33
C ASP A 32 3.53 -5.06 -10.47
N ILE A 33 3.04 -5.56 -9.34
CA ILE A 33 2.21 -4.82 -8.39
C ILE A 33 2.84 -4.94 -7.01
N LEU A 34 2.95 -3.82 -6.32
CA LEU A 34 3.38 -3.75 -4.92
C LEU A 34 2.25 -3.16 -4.08
N LEU A 35 1.91 -3.84 -2.98
CA LEU A 35 0.89 -3.42 -2.02
C LEU A 35 1.57 -2.93 -0.74
N ILE A 36 1.34 -1.68 -0.37
CA ILE A 36 2.02 -1.01 0.74
C ILE A 36 0.97 -0.44 1.70
N PRO A 37 0.80 -1.02 2.89
CA PRO A 37 0.09 -0.37 3.98
C PRO A 37 0.83 0.91 4.38
N VAL A 38 0.14 2.04 4.39
CA VAL A 38 0.69 3.34 4.78
C VAL A 38 -0.05 3.83 6.00
N ASN A 39 0.67 4.07 7.09
CA ASN A 39 0.13 4.71 8.27
C ASN A 39 0.25 6.23 8.13
N LEU A 40 -0.88 6.93 8.21
CA LEU A 40 -0.97 8.39 8.20
C LEU A 40 -1.06 8.89 9.64
N ASP A 41 -0.10 9.75 10.00
CA ASP A 41 -0.10 10.51 11.26
C ASP A 41 -0.20 9.63 12.53
N GLY A 42 0.20 8.36 12.47
CA GLY A 42 0.15 7.40 13.59
C GLY A 42 -1.23 6.78 13.84
N ALA A 43 -2.28 7.23 13.16
CA ALA A 43 -3.67 6.98 13.58
C ALA A 43 -4.55 6.32 12.51
N HIS A 44 -4.18 6.41 11.23
CA HIS A 44 -5.06 5.93 10.15
C HIS A 44 -4.28 5.16 9.09
N TRP A 45 -4.72 3.93 8.80
CA TRP A 45 -4.11 3.09 7.78
C TRP A 45 -4.83 3.25 6.43
N VAL A 46 -4.04 3.39 5.37
CA VAL A 46 -4.49 3.31 3.97
C VAL A 46 -3.66 2.28 3.22
N LEU A 47 -4.16 1.82 2.08
CA LEU A 47 -3.39 0.92 1.20
C LEU A 47 -2.96 1.68 -0.06
N ALA A 48 -1.65 1.70 -0.33
CA ALA A 48 -1.10 2.13 -1.60
C ALA A 48 -0.84 0.89 -2.48
N ARG A 49 -1.50 0.83 -3.64
CA ARG A 49 -1.22 -0.14 -4.69
C ARG A 49 -0.37 0.53 -5.76
N VAL A 50 0.87 0.11 -5.89
CA VAL A 50 1.79 0.52 -6.95
C VAL A 50 1.65 -0.44 -8.11
N ASP A 51 1.51 0.06 -9.33
CA ASP A 51 1.60 -0.73 -10.57
C ASP A 51 2.70 -0.12 -11.42
N PHE A 52 3.80 -0.84 -11.51
CA PHE A 52 5.00 -0.40 -12.20
C PHE A 52 4.78 -0.30 -13.71
N ARG A 53 3.86 -1.09 -14.28
CA ARG A 53 3.56 -1.03 -15.72
C ARG A 53 2.76 0.22 -16.09
N LYS A 54 1.99 0.75 -15.14
CA LYS A 54 1.13 1.93 -15.38
C LYS A 54 1.70 3.23 -14.83
N ASN A 55 2.86 3.22 -14.16
CA ASN A 55 3.39 4.35 -13.39
C ASN A 55 2.33 4.99 -12.47
N LYS A 56 1.55 4.14 -11.79
CA LYS A 56 0.41 4.60 -10.97
C LYS A 56 0.48 4.05 -9.56
N VAL A 57 0.10 4.90 -8.62
CA VAL A 57 -0.15 4.54 -7.22
C VAL A 57 -1.62 4.80 -6.92
N TRP A 58 -2.41 3.76 -6.69
CA TRP A 58 -3.78 3.90 -6.21
C TRP A 58 -3.82 3.87 -4.68
N ILE A 59 -4.49 4.85 -4.09
CA ILE A 59 -4.69 4.95 -2.65
C ILE A 59 -6.11 4.50 -2.33
N TYR A 60 -6.23 3.36 -1.64
CA TYR A 60 -7.49 2.87 -1.09
C TYR A 60 -7.59 3.34 0.35
N ASP A 61 -8.62 4.11 0.63
CA ASP A 61 -8.84 4.78 1.91
C ASP A 61 -10.29 4.61 2.35
N SER A 62 -10.49 3.98 3.50
CA SER A 62 -11.80 3.69 4.07
C SER A 62 -12.48 4.92 4.70
N LEU A 63 -11.79 6.05 4.81
CA LEU A 63 -12.34 7.32 5.33
C LEU A 63 -12.29 8.45 4.31
N LEU A 64 -12.17 8.13 3.02
CA LEU A 64 -12.00 9.10 1.95
C LEU A 64 -13.17 10.11 1.84
N THR A 65 -14.42 9.64 2.01
CA THR A 65 -15.61 10.50 1.94
C THR A 65 -15.64 11.61 2.98
N PHE A 66 -14.89 11.45 4.08
CA PHE A 66 -14.81 12.41 5.18
C PHE A 66 -13.62 13.36 5.05
N ARG A 67 -12.90 13.36 3.92
CA ARG A 67 -11.70 14.19 3.73
C ARG A 67 -11.87 15.24 2.63
N ASP A 68 -11.31 16.42 2.86
CA ASP A 68 -11.17 17.45 1.83
C ASP A 68 -10.22 16.96 0.72
N ASP A 69 -10.79 16.78 -0.47
CA ASP A 69 -10.14 16.27 -1.68
C ASP A 69 -8.83 17.02 -2.02
N LYS A 70 -8.70 18.31 -1.70
CA LYS A 70 -7.49 19.10 -2.01
C LYS A 70 -6.35 18.82 -1.03
N ARG A 71 -6.59 18.98 0.27
CA ARG A 71 -5.56 18.78 1.31
C ARG A 71 -5.15 17.31 1.42
N TYR A 72 -6.10 16.40 1.20
CA TYR A 72 -5.82 14.97 1.24
C TYR A 72 -4.88 14.53 0.12
N LYS A 73 -5.11 14.97 -1.12
CA LYS A 73 -4.23 14.66 -2.26
C LYS A 73 -2.79 15.16 -2.05
N LEU A 74 -2.62 16.30 -1.37
CA LEU A 74 -1.30 16.84 -1.07
C LEU A 74 -0.45 15.91 -0.17
N LYS A 75 -1.07 15.06 0.66
CA LYS A 75 -0.33 14.10 1.52
C LYS A 75 0.45 13.06 0.70
N PHE A 76 -0.10 12.65 -0.44
CA PHE A 76 0.51 11.60 -1.27
C PHE A 76 1.21 12.13 -2.51
N LYS A 77 1.02 13.40 -2.86
CA LYS A 77 1.68 14.03 -4.00
C LYS A 77 3.21 13.86 -4.02
N PRO A 78 3.92 13.86 -2.87
CA PRO A 78 5.35 13.53 -2.86
C PRO A 78 5.68 12.16 -3.46
N LEU A 79 4.77 11.17 -3.42
CA LEU A 79 5.00 9.85 -4.03
C LEU A 79 5.12 9.92 -5.55
N GLU A 80 4.51 10.90 -6.23
CA GLU A 80 4.66 11.09 -7.69
C GLU A 80 6.11 11.43 -8.09
N VAL A 81 6.91 11.93 -7.14
CA VAL A 81 8.29 12.38 -7.39
C VAL A 81 9.32 11.53 -6.66
N ILE A 82 9.09 11.24 -5.39
CA ILE A 82 10.04 10.52 -4.54
C ILE A 82 10.12 9.05 -4.93
N PHE A 83 8.97 8.42 -5.22
CA PHE A 83 8.93 7.00 -5.55
C PHE A 83 9.72 6.67 -6.83
N PRO A 84 9.49 7.33 -7.99
CA PRO A 84 10.32 7.07 -9.18
C PRO A 84 11.81 7.36 -8.97
N ARG A 85 12.16 8.44 -8.24
CA ARG A 85 13.58 8.73 -7.93
C ARG A 85 14.20 7.65 -7.07
N TRP A 86 13.44 7.10 -6.13
CA TRP A 86 13.87 5.99 -5.32
C TRP A 86 14.07 4.72 -6.15
N LEU A 87 13.18 4.41 -7.11
CA LEU A 87 13.36 3.30 -8.06
C LEU A 87 14.64 3.43 -8.88
N GLU A 88 14.96 4.64 -9.35
CA GLU A 88 16.25 4.92 -10.02
C GLU A 88 17.44 4.69 -9.07
N TYR A 89 17.37 5.23 -7.86
CA TYR A 89 18.44 5.13 -6.85
C TYR A 89 18.75 3.68 -6.47
N VAL A 90 17.72 2.84 -6.32
CA VAL A 90 17.90 1.41 -5.99
C VAL A 90 18.22 0.55 -7.21
N GLY A 91 18.35 1.15 -8.39
CA GLY A 91 18.68 0.44 -9.63
C GLY A 91 17.58 -0.47 -10.15
N PHE A 92 16.31 -0.21 -9.81
CA PHE A 92 15.18 -1.04 -10.25
C PHE A 92 15.13 -1.21 -11.78
N TYR A 93 15.31 -0.11 -12.52
CA TYR A 93 15.30 -0.12 -13.99
C TYR A 93 16.56 -0.72 -14.63
N ASN A 94 17.61 -1.02 -13.87
CA ASN A 94 18.73 -1.81 -14.39
C ASN A 94 18.36 -3.29 -14.48
N ILE A 95 17.42 -3.74 -13.65
CA ILE A 95 16.92 -5.12 -13.60
C ILE A 95 15.64 -5.27 -14.44
N ARG A 96 14.77 -4.24 -14.42
CA ARG A 96 13.49 -4.18 -15.15
C ARG A 96 13.47 -3.01 -16.15
N PRO A 97 14.39 -2.95 -17.14
CA PRO A 97 14.48 -1.83 -18.08
C PRO A 97 13.22 -1.65 -18.93
N GLU A 98 12.48 -2.73 -19.18
CA GLU A 98 11.24 -2.73 -19.95
C GLU A 98 10.09 -1.99 -19.26
N LEU A 99 10.20 -1.74 -17.95
CA LEU A 99 9.23 -0.95 -17.18
C LEU A 99 9.57 0.54 -17.14
N ARG A 100 10.71 0.96 -17.71
CA ARG A 100 11.08 2.37 -17.75
C ARG A 100 10.18 3.11 -18.74
N SER A 101 9.54 4.19 -18.29
CA SER A 101 8.67 5.02 -19.12
C SER A 101 8.90 6.50 -18.85
N GLU A 102 8.74 7.32 -19.88
CA GLU A 102 8.75 8.79 -19.78
C GLU A 102 7.46 9.34 -19.16
N ASP A 103 6.40 8.53 -19.10
CA ASP A 103 5.15 8.93 -18.48
C ASP A 103 5.34 9.23 -16.99
N PRO A 104 4.91 10.41 -16.51
CA PRO A 104 5.07 10.77 -15.11
C PRO A 104 4.24 9.84 -14.22
N TRP A 105 4.80 9.54 -13.05
CA TRP A 105 4.09 8.82 -12.01
C TRP A 105 2.89 9.62 -11.51
N LYS A 106 1.76 8.94 -11.32
CA LYS A 106 0.51 9.56 -10.85
C LYS A 106 -0.04 8.86 -9.63
N VAL A 107 -0.53 9.65 -8.68
CA VAL A 107 -1.23 9.13 -7.51
C VAL A 107 -2.73 9.38 -7.66
N ILE A 108 -3.52 8.33 -7.41
CA ILE A 108 -4.97 8.34 -7.61
C ILE A 108 -5.66 7.84 -6.35
N ALA A 109 -6.46 8.68 -5.70
CA ALA A 109 -7.35 8.24 -4.63
C ALA A 109 -8.54 7.47 -5.24
N VAL A 110 -8.81 6.26 -4.73
CA VAL A 110 -9.86 5.39 -5.24
C VAL A 110 -11.19 5.76 -4.59
N LYS A 111 -11.99 6.59 -5.28
CA LYS A 111 -13.29 7.07 -4.80
C LYS A 111 -14.33 5.96 -4.57
N SER A 112 -14.17 4.83 -5.25
CA SER A 112 -15.05 3.65 -5.12
C SER A 112 -14.58 2.64 -4.07
N ALA A 113 -13.57 2.98 -3.24
CA ALA A 113 -13.11 2.09 -2.19
C ALA A 113 -14.21 1.91 -1.13
N PRO A 114 -14.41 0.71 -0.57
CA PRO A 114 -15.29 0.50 0.58
C PRO A 114 -14.96 1.46 1.73
N GLN A 115 -16.00 2.09 2.29
CA GLN A 115 -15.87 3.04 3.38
C GLN A 115 -16.24 2.38 4.72
N GLN A 116 -15.52 2.76 5.77
CA GLN A 116 -15.86 2.40 7.15
C GLN A 116 -16.75 3.47 7.77
N GLU A 117 -17.39 3.15 8.89
CA GLU A 117 -18.03 4.16 9.73
C GLU A 117 -16.99 5.03 10.45
N PRO A 118 -17.18 6.36 10.54
CA PRO A 118 -16.30 7.24 11.30
C PRO A 118 -16.19 6.82 12.76
N GLY A 119 -14.97 6.86 13.31
CA GLY A 119 -14.72 6.63 14.74
C GLY A 119 -14.61 5.17 15.17
N THR A 120 -14.86 4.19 14.30
CA THR A 120 -14.78 2.76 14.67
C THR A 120 -13.36 2.21 14.78
N GLY A 121 -12.37 2.88 14.17
CA GLY A 121 -10.99 2.37 14.13
C GLY A 121 -10.79 1.16 13.20
N ASP A 122 -11.71 0.91 12.27
CA ASP A 122 -11.67 -0.27 11.39
C ASP A 122 -10.66 -0.19 10.23
N CYS A 123 -9.88 0.88 10.11
CA CYS A 123 -9.04 1.13 8.93
C CYS A 123 -8.05 -0.01 8.63
N GLY A 124 -7.52 -0.67 9.66
CA GLY A 124 -6.67 -1.85 9.51
C GLY A 124 -7.41 -3.04 8.90
N VAL A 125 -8.66 -3.29 9.30
CA VAL A 125 -9.51 -4.35 8.72
C VAL A 125 -9.75 -4.07 7.24
N PHE A 126 -10.08 -2.82 6.89
CA PHE A 126 -10.28 -2.44 5.49
C PHE A 126 -9.00 -2.59 4.66
N VAL A 127 -7.83 -2.19 5.17
CA VAL A 127 -6.56 -2.39 4.47
C VAL A 127 -6.30 -3.87 4.20
N LEU A 128 -6.50 -4.75 5.19
CA LEU A 128 -6.33 -6.19 5.02
C LEU A 128 -7.31 -6.77 4.00
N MET A 129 -8.59 -6.42 4.10
CA MET A 129 -9.60 -6.96 3.20
C MET A 129 -9.45 -6.44 1.78
N VAL A 130 -9.15 -5.16 1.58
CA VAL A 130 -8.82 -4.63 0.24
C VAL A 130 -7.59 -5.34 -0.33
N THR A 131 -6.55 -5.56 0.47
CA THR A 131 -5.34 -6.28 0.05
C THR A 131 -5.68 -7.68 -0.45
N MET A 132 -6.40 -8.46 0.35
CA MET A 132 -6.83 -9.82 0.00
C MET A 132 -7.66 -9.83 -1.29
N TYR A 133 -8.66 -8.96 -1.42
CA TYR A 133 -9.49 -8.89 -2.61
C TYR A 133 -8.68 -8.53 -3.87
N LEU A 134 -7.73 -7.60 -3.77
CA LEU A 134 -6.87 -7.25 -4.89
C LEU A 134 -5.94 -8.40 -5.31
N MET A 135 -5.39 -9.14 -4.34
CA MET A 135 -4.54 -10.31 -4.61
C MET A 135 -5.29 -11.40 -5.36
N PHE A 136 -6.56 -11.63 -5.03
CA PHE A 136 -7.41 -12.62 -5.71
C PHE A 136 -8.13 -12.07 -6.96
N GLY A 137 -7.89 -10.82 -7.36
CA GLY A 137 -8.56 -10.21 -8.51
C GLY A 137 -10.07 -10.02 -8.32
N LEU A 138 -10.53 -9.95 -7.07
CA LEU A 138 -11.95 -9.80 -6.71
C LEU A 138 -12.38 -8.34 -6.77
N ARG A 139 -13.67 -8.13 -7.02
CA ARG A 139 -14.31 -6.80 -6.96
C ARG A 139 -14.52 -6.42 -5.50
N LEU A 140 -14.26 -5.17 -5.14
CA LEU A 140 -14.38 -4.64 -3.77
C LEU A 140 -15.86 -4.43 -3.37
N GLU A 141 -16.63 -5.51 -3.37
CA GLU A 141 -18.06 -5.53 -3.07
C GLU A 141 -18.28 -5.92 -1.59
N PHE A 142 -17.80 -5.07 -0.68
CA PHE A 142 -18.07 -5.17 0.75
C PHE A 142 -18.23 -3.78 1.36
N ASN A 143 -18.73 -3.72 2.59
CA ASN A 143 -18.93 -2.47 3.32
C ASN A 143 -18.80 -2.70 4.84
N ALA A 144 -19.01 -1.64 5.63
CA ALA A 144 -18.86 -1.65 7.09
C ALA A 144 -19.68 -2.73 7.82
N SER A 145 -20.81 -3.20 7.28
CA SER A 145 -21.63 -4.25 7.91
C SER A 145 -20.90 -5.61 8.01
N HIS A 146 -19.85 -5.82 7.21
CA HIS A 146 -19.08 -7.07 7.20
C HIS A 146 -17.90 -7.08 8.17
N VAL A 147 -17.58 -5.94 8.81
CA VAL A 147 -16.38 -5.79 9.64
C VAL A 147 -16.34 -6.78 10.78
N GLU A 148 -17.47 -7.05 11.45
CA GLU A 148 -17.50 -8.00 12.57
C GLU A 148 -17.08 -9.40 12.11
N TYR A 149 -17.60 -9.85 10.96
CA TYR A 149 -17.21 -11.10 10.34
C TYR A 149 -15.74 -11.08 9.91
N PHE A 150 -15.27 -10.00 9.28
CA PHE A 150 -13.87 -9.89 8.85
C PHE A 150 -12.89 -9.90 10.02
N ARG A 151 -13.21 -9.28 11.16
CA ARG A 151 -12.37 -9.36 12.36
C ARG A 151 -12.23 -10.80 12.85
N LYS A 152 -13.34 -11.56 12.88
CA LYS A 152 -13.33 -12.99 13.25
C LYS A 152 -12.53 -13.81 12.25
N LYS A 153 -12.74 -13.59 10.95
CA LYS A 153 -11.99 -14.25 9.87
C LYS A 153 -10.49 -14.00 9.98
N ILE A 154 -10.07 -12.73 10.08
CA ILE A 154 -8.66 -12.35 10.20
C ILE A 154 -8.03 -13.00 11.43
N ALA A 155 -8.73 -13.01 12.58
CA ALA A 155 -8.23 -13.67 13.78
C ALA A 155 -8.02 -15.18 13.57
N VAL A 156 -8.94 -15.87 12.89
CA VAL A 156 -8.82 -17.29 12.55
C VAL A 156 -7.67 -17.53 11.57
N ASP A 157 -7.60 -16.74 10.48
CA ASP A 157 -6.55 -16.88 9.47
C ASP A 157 -5.16 -16.67 10.09
N ILE A 158 -5.01 -15.69 11.01
CA ILE A 158 -3.76 -15.48 11.76
C ILE A 158 -3.46 -16.65 12.69
N PHE A 159 -4.46 -17.14 13.43
CA PHE A 159 -4.25 -18.21 14.41
C PHE A 159 -3.82 -19.53 13.77
N ASN A 160 -4.32 -19.82 12.58
CA ASN A 160 -4.02 -21.06 11.87
C ASN A 160 -2.75 -21.00 11.01
N ASP A 161 -2.06 -19.85 10.95
CA ASP A 161 -1.03 -19.57 9.93
C ASP A 161 -1.53 -19.76 8.48
N ASP A 162 -2.85 -19.72 8.28
CA ASP A 162 -3.53 -19.80 6.98
C ASP A 162 -3.54 -18.44 6.27
N ILE A 163 -2.73 -17.49 6.72
CA ILE A 163 -2.64 -16.18 6.11
C ILE A 163 -2.06 -16.37 4.70
N ILE A 164 -2.94 -16.30 3.70
CA ILE A 164 -2.54 -16.15 2.30
C ILE A 164 -2.07 -14.70 2.12
N LEU A 165 -0.87 -14.39 2.61
CA LEU A 165 -0.09 -13.20 2.29
C LEU A 165 1.15 -13.61 1.49
#